data_AF-A0AAV1I5G5-F1
#
_entry.id   AF-A0AAV1I5G5-F1
#
_cell.length_a   1.000
_cell.length_b   1.000
_cell.length_c   1.000
_cell.angle_alpha   90.00
_cell.angle_beta   90.00
_cell.angle_gamma   90.00
#
_symmetry.space_group_name_H-M   'P 1'
#
loop_
_entity.id
_entity.type
_entity.pdbx_description
1 polymer ?
#
loop_
_entity_poly.entity_id
_entity_poly.type
_entity_poly.pdbx_seq_one_letter_code
_entity_poly.pdbx_strand_id
1 'polypeptide(L)'
;MEEHVAGSPYEVTVVPGPASARHTVISGPGRQAAVTGSKARFDVEAQDAFGNRCEGADLLQALPIEVELEAGPVSCEVLVDPGSNGCYTCTYTAETVESFRLLVTCRGKPVGGSPLPVEVRGEEPAGPDEARLRAPVRDELKLWETKAAAQFRLDGDDAGWDSDEPEEETQEEKYIKAWPSCWQHAYLHHQSLNMEWGI
;
A
#
# COMPACT_ATOMS: atom_id res chain seq x y z
N MET A 1 18.69 -63.11 -9.46
CA MET A 1 19.29 -61.94 -8.81
C MET A 1 19.47 -60.92 -9.91
N GLU A 2 18.68 -59.84 -9.88
CA GLU A 2 18.88 -58.69 -10.75
C GLU A 2 20.08 -57.91 -10.19
N GLU A 3 21.24 -58.14 -10.80
CA GLU A 3 22.47 -57.40 -10.48
C GLU A 3 22.61 -56.29 -11.51
N HIS A 4 22.64 -55.04 -11.02
CA HIS A 4 22.84 -53.88 -11.87
C HIS A 4 24.22 -53.96 -12.55
N VAL A 5 24.28 -53.65 -13.85
CA VAL A 5 25.55 -53.57 -14.58
C VAL A 5 26.42 -52.44 -14.01
N ALA A 6 27.74 -52.65 -13.99
CA ALA A 6 28.71 -51.76 -13.37
C ALA A 6 28.49 -50.28 -13.74
N GLY A 7 28.24 -49.43 -12.72
CA GLY A 7 28.07 -47.99 -12.88
C GLY A 7 26.62 -47.49 -13.02
N SER A 8 25.63 -48.35 -12.84
CA SER A 8 24.22 -47.94 -12.74
C SER A 8 23.90 -47.39 -11.33
N PRO A 9 23.15 -46.28 -11.21
CA PRO A 9 22.57 -45.48 -12.30
C PRO A 9 23.58 -44.56 -12.99
N TYR A 10 23.48 -44.46 -14.32
CA TYR A 10 24.28 -43.52 -15.11
C TYR A 10 23.70 -42.11 -14.98
N GLU A 11 24.52 -41.15 -14.56
CA GLU A 11 24.15 -39.73 -14.62
C GLU A 11 24.27 -39.24 -16.07
N VAL A 12 23.12 -39.03 -16.73
CA VAL A 12 23.05 -38.40 -18.05
C VAL A 12 22.65 -36.95 -17.87
N THR A 13 23.57 -36.03 -18.16
CA THR A 13 23.27 -34.59 -18.21
C THR A 13 22.86 -34.22 -19.63
N VAL A 14 21.60 -33.83 -19.81
CA VAL A 14 21.13 -33.27 -21.08
C VAL A 14 21.40 -31.77 -21.06
N VAL A 15 22.21 -31.30 -22.01
CA VAL A 15 22.54 -29.88 -22.18
C VAL A 15 21.70 -29.30 -23.32
N PRO A 16 21.12 -28.10 -23.15
CA PRO A 16 20.36 -27.45 -24.20
C PRO A 16 21.24 -27.13 -25.41
N GLY A 17 20.62 -27.07 -26.59
CA GLY A 17 21.28 -26.65 -27.82
C GLY A 17 21.54 -25.14 -27.88
N PRO A 18 22.04 -24.63 -29.02
CA PRO A 18 22.21 -23.20 -29.25
C PRO A 18 20.87 -22.45 -29.14
N ALA A 19 20.88 -21.31 -28.45
CA ALA A 19 19.69 -20.49 -28.29
C ALA A 19 19.16 -19.98 -29.64
N SER A 20 17.86 -20.12 -29.85
CA SER A 20 17.19 -19.76 -31.10
C SER A 20 16.25 -18.59 -30.88
N ALA A 21 16.58 -17.44 -31.49
CA ALA A 21 15.79 -16.22 -31.40
C ALA A 21 14.31 -16.40 -31.76
N ARG A 22 13.98 -17.31 -32.69
CA ARG A 22 12.58 -17.58 -33.08
C ARG A 22 11.79 -18.36 -32.03
N HIS A 23 12.46 -19.18 -31.23
CA HIS A 23 11.85 -20.03 -30.21
C HIS A 23 11.88 -19.39 -28.82
N THR A 24 12.64 -18.30 -28.65
CA THR A 24 12.58 -17.43 -27.47
C THR A 24 11.14 -17.01 -27.17
N VAL A 25 10.78 -17.06 -25.89
CA VAL A 25 9.44 -16.72 -25.40
C VAL A 25 9.49 -15.42 -24.60
N ILE A 26 8.60 -14.49 -24.91
CA ILE A 26 8.46 -13.23 -24.17
C ILE A 26 7.26 -13.35 -23.22
N SER A 27 7.49 -13.13 -21.94
CA SER A 27 6.51 -13.26 -20.86
C SER A 27 6.51 -12.01 -19.96
N GLY A 28 5.50 -11.88 -19.11
CA GLY A 28 5.38 -10.75 -18.18
C GLY A 28 4.37 -9.66 -18.59
N PRO A 29 3.95 -8.81 -17.64
CA PRO A 29 2.88 -7.82 -17.83
C PRO A 29 3.30 -6.70 -18.79
N GLY A 30 4.58 -6.29 -18.72
CA GLY A 30 5.13 -5.22 -19.56
C GLY A 30 5.17 -5.54 -21.05
N ARG A 31 4.83 -6.77 -21.47
CA ARG A 31 4.75 -7.11 -22.90
C ARG A 31 3.42 -6.69 -23.55
N GLN A 32 2.40 -6.39 -22.74
CA GLN A 32 1.03 -6.06 -23.20
C GLN A 32 0.54 -4.72 -22.66
N ALA A 33 0.82 -4.42 -21.40
CA ALA A 33 0.34 -3.22 -20.74
C ALA A 33 1.44 -2.55 -19.94
N ALA A 34 1.46 -1.22 -19.97
CA ALA A 34 2.36 -0.40 -19.16
C ALA A 34 1.64 0.84 -18.64
N VAL A 35 2.24 1.47 -17.62
CA VAL A 35 1.72 2.68 -16.98
C VAL A 35 2.70 3.82 -17.24
N THR A 36 2.19 4.98 -17.67
CA THR A 36 3.01 6.18 -17.90
C THR A 36 3.80 6.54 -16.65
N GLY A 37 5.09 6.85 -16.80
CA GLY A 37 5.98 7.22 -15.70
C GLY A 37 6.42 6.07 -14.79
N SER A 38 5.84 4.87 -14.96
CA SER A 38 6.19 3.67 -14.19
C SER A 38 7.06 2.72 -15.00
N LYS A 39 7.93 1.97 -14.31
CA LYS A 39 8.80 0.95 -14.92
C LYS A 39 7.98 -0.30 -15.25
N ALA A 40 7.80 -0.58 -16.54
CA ALA A 40 7.21 -1.83 -17.01
C ALA A 40 8.30 -2.90 -17.15
N ARG A 41 8.04 -4.09 -16.62
CA ARG A 41 8.95 -5.23 -16.67
C ARG A 41 8.36 -6.36 -17.50
N PHE A 42 9.21 -6.97 -18.33
CA PHE A 42 8.93 -8.22 -19.00
C PHE A 42 10.17 -9.12 -18.98
N ASP A 43 9.96 -10.40 -19.19
CA ASP A 43 10.98 -11.44 -19.07
C ASP A 43 11.06 -12.22 -20.39
N VAL A 44 12.27 -12.38 -20.92
CA VAL A 44 12.55 -13.03 -22.19
C VAL A 44 13.31 -14.33 -21.91
N GLU A 45 12.64 -15.46 -22.11
CA GLU A 45 13.21 -16.78 -21.88
C GLU A 45 13.86 -17.30 -23.16
N ALA A 46 15.17 -17.56 -23.11
CA ALA A 46 15.90 -18.13 -24.24
C ALA A 46 15.65 -19.63 -24.34
N GLN A 47 15.21 -20.08 -25.52
CA GLN A 47 14.97 -21.49 -25.81
C GLN A 47 15.74 -21.92 -27.06
N ASP A 48 16.14 -23.19 -27.11
CA ASP A 48 16.70 -23.81 -28.30
C ASP A 48 15.60 -24.16 -29.32
N ALA A 49 15.99 -24.72 -30.47
CA ALA A 49 15.04 -25.11 -31.52
C ALA A 49 14.05 -26.22 -31.11
N PHE A 50 14.31 -26.90 -29.99
CA PHE A 50 13.51 -27.99 -29.45
C PHE A 50 12.66 -27.55 -28.24
N GLY A 51 12.75 -26.27 -27.84
CA GLY A 51 12.03 -25.73 -26.69
C GLY A 51 12.72 -25.99 -25.35
N ASN A 52 13.97 -26.45 -25.34
CA ASN A 52 14.73 -26.53 -24.10
C ASN A 52 15.22 -25.13 -23.73
N ARG A 53 15.08 -24.78 -22.46
CA ARG A 53 15.62 -23.55 -21.92
C ARG A 53 17.15 -23.57 -22.04
N CYS A 54 17.70 -22.57 -22.70
CA CYS A 54 19.15 -22.35 -22.72
C CYS A 54 19.54 -21.66 -21.41
N GLU A 55 20.67 -22.04 -20.81
CA GLU A 55 21.19 -21.42 -19.57
C GLU A 55 22.71 -21.23 -19.69
N GLY A 56 23.28 -20.24 -18.98
CA GLY A 56 24.73 -20.02 -18.91
C GLY A 56 25.17 -18.57 -19.16
N ALA A 57 26.44 -18.26 -18.84
CA ALA A 57 27.01 -16.92 -19.03
C ALA A 57 27.21 -16.55 -20.52
N ASP A 58 27.42 -17.54 -21.40
CA ASP A 58 27.60 -17.35 -22.83
C ASP A 58 26.30 -17.01 -23.58
N LEU A 59 25.16 -17.06 -22.89
CA LEU A 59 23.87 -16.77 -23.48
C LEU A 59 23.77 -15.33 -23.98
N LEU A 60 24.38 -14.38 -23.27
CA LEU A 60 24.47 -12.97 -23.70
C LEU A 60 25.19 -12.83 -25.05
N GLN A 61 26.21 -13.67 -25.30
CA GLN A 61 26.94 -13.69 -26.58
C GLN A 61 26.16 -14.45 -27.66
N ALA A 62 25.50 -15.55 -27.27
CA ALA A 62 24.72 -16.39 -28.18
C ALA A 62 23.43 -15.69 -28.66
N LEU A 63 22.77 -14.96 -27.77
CA LEU A 63 21.48 -14.32 -27.95
C LEU A 63 21.52 -12.87 -27.41
N PRO A 64 22.22 -11.94 -28.08
CA PRO A 64 22.20 -10.53 -27.70
C PRO A 64 20.81 -9.96 -27.98
N ILE A 65 20.06 -9.65 -26.93
CA ILE A 65 18.72 -9.06 -27.04
C ILE A 65 18.83 -7.54 -27.09
N GLU A 66 18.27 -6.97 -28.15
CA GLU A 66 18.13 -5.54 -28.36
C GLU A 66 16.64 -5.20 -28.35
N VAL A 67 16.24 -4.25 -27.49
CA VAL A 67 14.85 -3.81 -27.36
C VAL A 67 14.74 -2.37 -27.81
N GLU A 68 13.84 -2.11 -28.74
CA GLU A 68 13.57 -0.80 -29.33
C GLU A 68 12.05 -0.52 -29.32
N LEU A 69 11.66 0.75 -29.20
CA LEU A 69 10.27 1.19 -29.24
C LEU A 69 10.07 2.15 -30.42
N GLU A 70 9.24 1.77 -31.39
CA GLU A 70 9.11 2.49 -32.67
C GLU A 70 8.31 3.81 -32.61
N ALA A 71 7.63 4.13 -31.50
CA ALA A 71 6.52 5.10 -31.55
C ALA A 71 6.52 6.25 -30.51
N GLY A 72 7.65 6.79 -30.05
CA GLY A 72 7.66 8.05 -29.27
C GLY A 72 8.97 8.37 -28.55
N PRO A 73 9.10 9.54 -27.88
CA PRO A 73 10.23 9.84 -26.99
C PRO A 73 10.11 8.96 -25.75
N VAL A 74 10.68 7.76 -25.83
CA VAL A 74 10.64 6.75 -24.77
C VAL A 74 12.07 6.52 -24.31
N SER A 75 12.38 6.84 -23.05
CA SER A 75 13.64 6.49 -22.42
C SER A 75 13.66 5.00 -22.06
N CYS A 76 14.33 4.22 -22.91
CA CYS A 76 14.43 2.77 -22.79
C CYS A 76 15.70 2.38 -22.05
N GLU A 77 15.64 2.26 -20.73
CA GLU A 77 16.73 1.67 -19.95
C GLU A 77 16.55 0.15 -19.87
N VAL A 78 16.97 -0.53 -20.93
CA VAL A 78 16.93 -1.98 -21.04
C VAL A 78 18.06 -2.57 -20.20
N LEU A 79 17.78 -2.81 -18.92
CA LEU A 79 18.68 -3.56 -18.06
C LEU A 79 18.47 -5.05 -18.31
N VAL A 80 19.30 -5.65 -19.16
CA VAL A 80 19.33 -7.10 -19.37
C VAL A 80 20.08 -7.74 -18.21
N ASP A 81 19.37 -8.15 -17.17
CA ASP A 81 19.96 -9.00 -16.14
C ASP A 81 20.04 -10.42 -16.70
N PRO A 82 21.24 -11.04 -16.80
CA PRO A 82 21.36 -12.46 -17.06
C PRO A 82 20.87 -13.18 -15.82
N GLY A 83 19.54 -13.32 -15.69
CA GLY A 83 18.94 -14.05 -14.59
C GLY A 83 19.56 -15.44 -14.51
N SER A 84 19.67 -15.98 -13.30
CA SER A 84 20.40 -17.21 -12.95
C SER A 84 19.97 -18.50 -13.68
N ASN A 85 19.06 -18.42 -14.66
CA ASN A 85 18.40 -19.54 -15.32
C ASN A 85 17.98 -19.22 -16.76
N GLY A 86 18.80 -18.48 -17.53
CA GLY A 86 18.54 -18.29 -18.97
C GLY A 86 17.38 -17.37 -19.34
N CYS A 87 16.96 -16.54 -18.38
CA CYS A 87 15.88 -15.58 -18.54
C CYS A 87 16.45 -14.17 -18.47
N TYR A 88 16.12 -13.35 -19.45
CA TYR A 88 16.50 -11.95 -19.51
C TYR A 88 15.37 -11.10 -18.97
N THR A 89 15.58 -10.47 -17.83
CA THR A 89 14.66 -9.43 -17.38
C THR A 89 14.92 -8.18 -18.19
N CYS A 90 13.89 -7.58 -18.75
CA CYS A 90 13.94 -6.31 -19.46
C CYS A 90 12.99 -5.32 -18.80
N THR A 91 13.46 -4.09 -18.61
CA THR A 91 12.66 -2.98 -18.08
C THR A 91 12.61 -1.83 -19.07
N TYR A 92 11.49 -1.12 -19.13
CA TYR A 92 11.36 0.11 -19.89
C TYR A 92 10.40 1.07 -19.20
N THR A 93 10.48 2.36 -19.53
CA THR A 93 9.60 3.39 -18.97
C THR A 93 8.96 4.17 -20.11
N ALA A 94 7.63 4.14 -20.19
CA ALA A 94 6.88 4.94 -21.16
C ALA A 94 6.59 6.33 -20.58
N GLU A 95 6.89 7.38 -21.35
CA GLU A 95 6.63 8.76 -20.94
C GLU A 95 5.22 9.22 -21.33
N THR A 96 4.70 8.73 -22.46
CA THR A 96 3.40 9.12 -23.02
C THR A 96 2.38 7.99 -22.99
N VAL A 97 1.10 8.36 -22.85
CA VAL A 97 -0.06 7.45 -22.82
C VAL A 97 -0.51 7.17 -24.25
N GLU A 98 0.34 6.50 -25.03
CA GLU A 98 0.00 6.06 -26.38
C GLU A 98 0.17 4.55 -26.54
N SER A 99 -0.35 4.00 -27.65
CA SER A 99 -0.06 2.62 -28.02
C SER A 99 1.27 2.55 -28.75
N PHE A 100 2.22 1.75 -28.25
CA PHE A 100 3.53 1.59 -28.87
C PHE A 100 3.74 0.17 -29.39
N ARG A 101 4.75 0.02 -30.26
CA ARG A 101 5.23 -1.28 -30.70
C ARG A 101 6.59 -1.53 -30.07
N LEU A 102 6.66 -2.60 -29.30
CA LEU A 102 7.88 -3.06 -28.66
C LEU A 102 8.56 -4.06 -29.61
N LEU A 103 9.69 -3.63 -30.15
CA LEU A 103 10.51 -4.40 -31.08
C LEU A 103 11.64 -5.06 -30.30
N VAL A 104 11.68 -6.38 -30.30
CA VAL A 104 12.72 -7.18 -29.65
C VAL A 104 13.45 -7.91 -30.76
N THR A 105 14.72 -7.55 -30.95
CA THR A 105 15.58 -8.12 -31.99
C THR A 105 16.76 -8.83 -31.36
N CYS A 106 17.28 -9.82 -32.09
CA CYS A 106 18.49 -10.53 -31.79
C CYS A 106 19.34 -10.56 -33.06
N ARG A 107 20.49 -9.89 -33.05
CA ARG A 107 21.39 -9.76 -34.22
C ARG A 107 20.62 -9.25 -35.46
N GLY A 108 19.77 -8.24 -35.28
CA GLY A 108 18.93 -7.65 -36.33
C GLY A 108 17.76 -8.53 -36.82
N LYS A 109 17.48 -9.67 -36.18
CA LYS A 109 16.30 -10.51 -36.48
C LYS A 109 15.27 -10.40 -35.36
N PRO A 110 13.97 -10.25 -35.66
CA PRO A 110 12.95 -10.24 -34.62
C PRO A 110 12.89 -11.59 -33.91
N VAL A 111 12.77 -11.55 -32.58
CA VAL A 111 12.60 -12.75 -31.76
C VAL A 111 11.15 -13.26 -31.81
N GLY A 112 10.91 -14.46 -31.27
CA GLY A 112 9.59 -15.04 -31.12
C GLY A 112 8.61 -14.09 -30.42
N GLY A 113 7.53 -13.72 -31.13
CA GLY A 113 6.49 -12.83 -30.61
C GLY A 113 6.69 -11.34 -30.89
N SER A 114 7.83 -10.90 -31.43
CA SER A 114 8.05 -9.50 -31.82
C SER A 114 7.57 -9.21 -33.25
N PRO A 115 7.03 -8.01 -33.55
CA PRO A 115 6.76 -6.87 -32.66
C PRO A 115 5.53 -7.06 -31.76
N LEU A 116 5.60 -6.57 -30.53
CA LEU A 116 4.49 -6.64 -29.55
C LEU A 116 3.72 -5.33 -29.50
N PRO A 117 2.39 -5.34 -29.67
CA PRO A 117 1.57 -4.17 -29.38
C PRO A 117 1.45 -3.99 -27.86
N VAL A 118 1.85 -2.82 -27.37
CA VAL A 118 1.76 -2.46 -25.94
C VAL A 118 0.81 -1.29 -25.77
N GLU A 119 -0.16 -1.45 -24.86
CA GLU A 119 -1.08 -0.39 -24.46
C GLU A 119 -0.54 0.33 -23.21
N VAL A 120 -0.19 1.60 -23.34
CA VAL A 120 0.18 2.43 -22.18
C VAL A 120 -1.05 3.14 -21.66
N ARG A 121 -1.31 2.99 -20.36
CA ARG A 121 -2.35 3.71 -19.63
C ARG A 121 -1.74 4.84 -18.82
N GLY A 122 -2.50 5.91 -18.60
CA GLY A 122 -2.11 6.96 -17.68
C GLY A 122 -1.90 6.40 -16.28
N GLU A 123 -0.99 6.99 -15.52
CA GLU A 123 -0.94 6.76 -14.07
C GLU A 123 -2.27 7.25 -13.48
N GLU A 124 -3.18 6.31 -13.21
CA GLU A 124 -4.37 6.62 -12.44
C GLU A 124 -3.89 6.98 -11.04
N PRO A 125 -4.24 8.19 -10.52
CA PRO A 125 -3.76 8.61 -9.22
C PRO A 125 -4.13 7.54 -8.20
N ALA A 126 -3.10 7.04 -7.51
CA ALA A 126 -3.23 6.03 -6.47
C ALA A 126 -4.48 6.32 -5.65
N GLY A 127 -5.41 5.35 -5.60
CA GLY A 127 -6.67 5.53 -4.93
C GLY A 127 -6.47 6.05 -3.50
N PRO A 128 -7.51 6.64 -2.87
CA PRO A 128 -7.37 7.33 -1.59
C PRO A 128 -6.74 6.48 -0.47
N ASP A 129 -6.72 5.15 -0.63
CA ASP A 129 -6.14 4.18 0.30
C ASP A 129 -4.60 4.15 0.30
N GLU A 130 -3.94 4.24 -0.87
CA GLU A 130 -2.46 4.22 -0.96
C GLU A 130 -1.83 5.57 -0.59
N ALA A 131 -2.52 6.68 -0.89
CA ALA A 131 -2.15 8.00 -0.41
C ALA A 131 -2.17 8.08 1.13
N ARG A 132 -3.07 7.34 1.79
CA ARG A 132 -3.16 7.25 3.25
C ARG A 132 -2.00 6.47 3.88
N LEU A 133 -1.42 5.52 3.16
CA LEU A 133 -0.24 4.76 3.59
C LEU A 133 1.07 5.55 3.39
N ARG A 134 1.12 6.46 2.41
CA ARG A 134 2.28 7.34 2.16
C ARG A 134 2.29 8.62 3.00
N ALA A 135 1.16 9.02 3.57
CA ALA A 135 1.13 10.15 4.49
C ALA A 135 1.99 9.79 5.74
N PRO A 136 2.86 10.70 6.23
CA PRO A 136 3.54 10.47 7.49
C PRO A 136 2.47 10.22 8.56
N VAL A 137 2.60 9.10 9.28
CA VAL A 137 1.72 8.78 10.42
C VAL A 137 1.68 10.03 11.29
N ARG A 138 0.48 10.62 11.39
CA ARG A 138 0.27 11.84 12.17
C ARG A 138 0.78 11.56 13.58
N ASP A 139 1.81 12.27 13.99
CA ASP A 139 2.43 12.12 15.30
C ASP A 139 1.44 12.67 16.34
N GLU A 140 0.47 11.84 16.72
CA GLU A 140 -0.64 12.22 17.59
C GLU A 140 -0.09 12.69 18.93
N LEU A 141 1.03 12.12 19.40
CA LEU A 141 1.71 12.50 20.64
C LEU A 141 2.04 14.01 20.66
N LYS A 142 2.64 14.53 19.58
CA LYS A 142 2.93 15.98 19.45
C LYS A 142 1.67 16.84 19.42
N LEU A 143 0.57 16.34 18.84
CA LEU A 143 -0.70 17.06 18.82
C LEU A 143 -1.33 17.11 20.22
N TRP A 144 -1.22 16.03 20.99
CA TRP A 144 -1.68 16.00 22.38
C TRP A 144 -0.79 16.85 23.29
N GLU A 145 0.53 16.83 23.12
CA GLU A 145 1.48 17.70 23.84
C GLU A 145 1.19 19.18 23.57
N THR A 146 0.92 19.57 22.33
CA THR A 146 0.60 20.96 21.99
C THR A 146 -0.77 21.39 22.51
N LYS A 147 -1.79 20.52 22.44
CA LYS A 147 -3.10 20.79 23.06
C LYS A 147 -2.99 20.89 24.58
N ALA A 148 -2.27 19.95 25.21
CA ALA A 148 -2.05 19.96 26.65
C ALA A 148 -1.28 21.21 27.08
N ALA A 149 -0.20 21.58 26.39
CA ALA A 149 0.57 22.79 26.69
C ALA A 149 -0.23 24.09 26.46
N ALA A 150 -1.19 24.09 25.53
CA ALA A 150 -2.09 25.22 25.32
C ALA A 150 -3.16 25.32 26.42
N GLN A 151 -3.72 24.20 26.86
CA GLN A 151 -4.70 24.15 27.96
C GLN A 151 -4.05 24.47 29.31
N PHE A 152 -2.84 23.97 29.57
CA PHE A 152 -2.08 24.28 30.79
C PHE A 152 -1.72 25.77 30.91
N ARG A 153 -1.59 26.48 29.78
CA ARG A 153 -1.33 27.93 29.79
C ARG A 153 -2.56 28.75 30.17
N LEU A 154 -3.76 28.18 30.04
CA LEU A 154 -5.02 28.86 30.35
C LEU A 154 -5.42 28.64 31.83
N ASP A 155 -5.20 27.44 32.36
CA ASP A 155 -5.58 27.05 33.73
C ASP A 155 -4.38 26.97 34.69
N GLY A 156 -3.20 27.44 34.26
CA GLY A 156 -1.97 27.43 35.03
C GLY A 156 -1.89 28.53 36.09
N ASP A 157 -2.92 28.66 36.93
CA ASP A 157 -2.77 29.30 38.24
C ASP A 157 -2.74 28.17 39.28
N ASP A 158 -1.65 28.12 40.05
CA ASP A 158 -1.30 27.14 41.10
C ASP A 158 -2.29 27.15 42.29
N ALA A 159 -3.48 27.72 42.11
CA ALA A 159 -4.55 27.73 43.10
C ALA A 159 -5.18 26.32 43.15
N GLY A 160 -4.66 25.51 44.06
CA GLY A 160 -5.19 24.20 44.40
C GLY A 160 -6.71 24.24 44.64
N TRP A 161 -7.35 23.09 44.39
CA TRP A 161 -8.73 22.75 44.67
C TRP A 161 -9.10 22.88 46.17
N ASP A 162 -9.05 24.09 46.71
CA ASP A 162 -9.43 24.39 48.10
C ASP A 162 -10.10 25.78 48.21
N SER A 163 -10.73 26.22 47.12
CA SER A 163 -11.68 27.34 47.18
C SER A 163 -13.08 26.74 47.32
N ASP A 164 -13.46 26.39 48.55
CA ASP A 164 -14.87 26.30 48.92
C ASP A 164 -15.55 27.63 48.51
N GLU A 165 -16.33 27.61 47.43
CA GLU A 165 -17.29 28.67 47.16
C GLU A 165 -18.31 28.69 48.31
N PRO A 166 -18.51 29.81 49.03
CA PRO A 166 -19.55 29.86 50.05
C PRO A 166 -20.91 29.73 49.36
N GLU A 167 -21.60 28.61 49.61
CA GLU A 167 -22.95 28.35 49.11
C GLU A 167 -23.85 29.56 49.42
N GLU A 168 -24.41 30.20 48.39
CA GLU A 168 -25.36 31.30 48.59
C GLU A 168 -26.66 30.75 49.20
N GLU A 169 -26.93 31.10 50.47
CA GLU A 169 -28.21 30.84 51.17
C GLU A 169 -29.40 31.22 50.26
N THR A 170 -30.22 30.22 49.94
CA THR A 170 -31.37 30.34 49.03
C THR A 170 -32.44 31.29 49.59
N GLN A 171 -33.29 31.85 48.72
CA GLN A 171 -34.38 32.74 49.17
C GLN A 171 -35.36 32.06 50.12
N GLU A 172 -35.54 30.74 50.03
CA GLU A 172 -36.36 29.95 50.94
C GLU A 172 -35.75 29.83 52.33
N GLU A 173 -34.43 29.63 52.45
CA GLU A 173 -33.74 29.59 53.74
C GLU A 173 -33.78 30.96 54.44
N LYS A 174 -33.64 32.05 53.67
CA LYS A 174 -33.82 33.41 54.18
C LYS A 174 -35.25 33.67 54.68
N TYR A 175 -36.26 33.11 54.03
CA TYR A 175 -37.67 33.27 54.41
C TYR A 175 -38.04 32.48 55.68
N ILE A 176 -37.52 31.25 55.82
CA ILE A 176 -37.73 30.38 56.99
C ILE A 176 -37.05 30.98 58.24
N LYS A 177 -35.87 31.59 58.07
CA LYS A 177 -35.12 32.25 59.15
C LYS A 177 -35.76 33.56 59.61
N ALA A 178 -36.40 34.30 58.70
CA ALA A 178 -37.01 35.60 58.99
C ALA A 178 -38.37 35.51 59.72
N TRP A 179 -39.10 34.39 59.56
CA TRP A 179 -40.44 34.23 60.16
C TRP A 179 -40.66 32.82 60.75
N PRO A 180 -40.00 32.47 61.88
CA PRO A 180 -40.11 31.15 62.49
C PRO A 180 -41.54 30.76 62.92
N SER A 181 -42.39 31.75 63.20
CA SER A 181 -43.75 31.56 63.73
C SER A 181 -44.83 31.31 62.67
N CYS A 182 -44.55 31.50 61.38
CA CYS A 182 -45.51 31.18 60.32
C CYS A 182 -45.66 29.67 60.07
N TRP A 183 -44.67 28.86 60.43
CA TRP A 183 -44.74 27.39 60.35
C TRP A 183 -45.48 26.75 61.54
N GLN A 184 -45.58 27.41 62.69
CA GLN A 184 -46.35 26.90 63.83
C GLN A 184 -47.87 26.96 63.62
N HIS A 185 -48.37 27.91 62.81
CA HIS A 185 -49.82 28.07 62.59
C HIS A 185 -50.38 27.16 61.48
N ALA A 186 -49.54 26.81 60.49
CA ALA A 186 -49.90 25.83 59.46
C ALA A 186 -49.98 24.39 59.99
N TYR A 187 -49.23 24.08 61.05
CA TYR A 187 -49.20 22.74 61.65
C TYR A 187 -50.44 22.43 62.52
N LEU A 188 -51.05 23.44 63.16
CA LEU A 188 -52.26 23.26 63.99
C LEU A 188 -53.56 23.15 63.16
N HIS A 189 -53.61 23.74 61.96
CA HIS A 189 -54.80 23.64 61.09
C HIS A 189 -54.92 22.28 60.39
N HIS A 190 -53.82 21.56 60.20
CA HIS A 190 -53.82 20.22 59.59
C HIS A 190 -54.16 19.11 60.60
N GLN A 191 -53.97 19.32 61.91
CA GLN A 191 -54.44 18.38 62.94
C GLN A 191 -55.91 18.52 63.31
N SER A 192 -56.55 19.68 63.07
CA SER A 192 -57.99 19.86 63.31
C SER A 192 -58.88 19.30 62.19
N LEU A 193 -58.35 19.10 60.98
CA LEU A 193 -59.10 18.56 59.83
C LEU A 193 -59.02 17.03 59.70
N ASN A 194 -58.15 16.36 60.46
CA ASN A 194 -58.03 14.88 60.48
C ASN A 194 -58.79 14.21 61.64
N MET A 195 -59.59 14.95 62.41
CA MET A 195 -60.51 14.39 63.42
C MET A 195 -62.00 14.43 63.01
N GLU A 196 -62.35 14.98 61.84
CA GLU A 196 -63.76 15.12 61.42
C GLU A 196 -64.18 14.26 60.21
N TRP A 197 -63.29 13.42 59.65
CA TRP A 197 -63.65 12.44 58.61
C TRP A 197 -62.89 11.11 58.72
N GLY A 198 -62.94 10.49 59.91
CA GLY A 198 -62.60 9.09 60.12
C GLY A 198 -63.85 8.30 60.53
N ILE A 199 -64.46 7.64 59.55
CA ILE A 199 -65.50 6.61 59.71
C ILE A 199 -64.79 5.26 59.87
#